data_AF-A0A1D2X7K5-F1
#
_entry.id   AF-A0A1D2X7K5-F1
#
_cell.length_a   1.000
_cell.length_b   1.000
_cell.length_c   1.000
_cell.angle_alpha   90.00
_cell.angle_beta   90.00
_cell.angle_gamma   90.00
#
_symmetry.space_group_name_H-M   'P 1'
#
loop_
_entity.id
_entity.type
_entity.pdbx_description
1 polymer ?
#
loop_
_entity_poly.entity_id
_entity_poly.type
_entity_poly.pdbx_seq_one_letter_code
_entity_poly.pdbx_strand_id
1 'polypeptide(L)'
;MQYQIRAILLFLIVIFQSVIASEYQDPSRLIIGFHKADYLSLGGATGAADYINKQWNDKKPVSLVRPLGNAAILVEIQQQSTKEMNNLINKIIQLDKIKYINEDQPVSHFPSTDLGIPTLQ
;
A
#
# COMPACT_ATOMS: atom_id res chain seq x y z
N MET A 1 -33.12 -9.66 41.44
CA MET A 1 -32.59 -10.38 40.27
C MET A 1 -32.64 -9.59 38.95
N GLN A 2 -33.54 -8.63 38.77
CA GLN A 2 -33.76 -7.93 37.48
C GLN A 2 -32.60 -7.00 37.02
N TYR A 3 -31.78 -6.50 37.95
CA TYR A 3 -30.65 -5.61 37.63
C TYR A 3 -29.42 -6.34 37.06
N GLN A 4 -29.22 -7.61 37.42
CA GLN A 4 -28.08 -8.44 36.96
C GLN A 4 -28.19 -8.73 35.45
N ILE A 5 -29.41 -8.96 34.96
CA ILE A 5 -29.69 -9.26 33.54
C ILE A 5 -29.41 -8.03 32.66
N ARG A 6 -29.71 -6.81 33.15
CA ARG A 6 -29.45 -5.56 32.42
C ARG A 6 -27.96 -5.26 32.28
N ALA A 7 -27.17 -5.56 33.30
CA ALA A 7 -25.72 -5.35 33.28
C ALA A 7 -25.03 -6.27 32.27
N ILE A 8 -25.46 -7.53 32.18
CA ILE A 8 -24.92 -8.51 31.22
C ILE A 8 -25.26 -8.09 29.77
N LEU A 9 -26.49 -7.60 29.54
CA LEU A 9 -26.91 -7.14 28.21
C LEU A 9 -26.11 -5.92 27.73
N LEU A 10 -25.84 -4.97 28.62
CA LEU A 10 -25.01 -3.80 28.33
C LEU A 10 -23.55 -4.18 28.05
N PHE A 11 -23.00 -5.14 28.80
CA PHE A 11 -21.64 -5.62 28.58
C PHE A 11 -21.48 -6.31 27.21
N LEU A 12 -22.48 -7.11 26.79
CA LEU A 12 -22.51 -7.73 25.46
C LEU A 12 -22.57 -6.72 24.31
N ILE A 13 -23.30 -5.60 24.48
CA ILE A 13 -23.38 -4.53 23.47
C ILE A 13 -22.03 -3.81 23.30
N VAL A 14 -21.30 -3.57 24.40
CA VAL A 14 -19.99 -2.91 24.36
C VAL A 14 -18.93 -3.77 23.66
N ILE A 15 -18.98 -5.09 23.84
CA ILE A 15 -18.07 -6.02 23.15
C ILE A 15 -18.39 -6.09 21.65
N PHE A 16 -19.66 -6.05 21.25
CA PHE A 16 -20.04 -6.06 19.82
C PHE A 16 -19.69 -4.77 19.08
N GLN A 17 -19.69 -3.62 19.75
CA GLN A 17 -19.33 -2.33 19.14
C GLN A 17 -17.83 -2.22 18.80
N SER A 18 -16.96 -2.97 19.49
CA SER A 18 -15.51 -2.92 19.27
C SER A 18 -15.03 -3.79 18.11
N VAL A 19 -15.90 -4.60 17.51
CA VAL A 19 -15.52 -5.58 16.45
C VAL A 19 -15.77 -5.05 15.02
N ILE A 20 -16.50 -3.94 14.83
CA ILE A 20 -17.00 -3.54 13.49
C ILE A 20 -16.21 -2.37 12.86
N ALA A 21 -15.18 -1.84 13.52
CA ALA A 21 -14.25 -0.90 12.87
C ALA A 21 -13.21 -1.65 12.01
N SER A 22 -13.66 -2.44 11.04
CA SER A 22 -12.83 -2.84 9.92
C SER A 22 -12.70 -1.62 9.00
N GLU A 23 -11.85 -0.67 9.38
CA GLU A 23 -11.40 0.38 8.45
C GLU A 23 -10.90 -0.31 7.18
N TYR A 24 -11.55 0.01 6.07
CA TYR A 24 -11.08 -0.36 4.74
C TYR A 24 -9.73 0.34 4.55
N GLN A 25 -8.64 -0.36 4.80
CA GLN A 25 -7.32 0.19 4.50
C GLN A 25 -7.18 0.28 2.99
N ASP A 26 -7.02 1.51 2.50
CA ASP A 26 -6.70 1.77 1.11
C ASP A 26 -5.46 0.96 0.71
N PRO A 27 -5.48 0.29 -0.45
CA PRO A 27 -4.34 -0.48 -0.91
C PRO A 27 -3.13 0.45 -1.04
N SER A 28 -2.05 0.09 -0.34
CA SER A 28 -0.84 0.89 -0.38
C SER A 28 -0.14 0.67 -1.71
N ARG A 29 0.17 1.77 -2.38
CA ARG A 29 0.86 1.78 -3.66
C ARG A 29 2.33 2.14 -3.44
N LEU A 30 3.22 1.34 -4.03
CA LEU A 30 4.66 1.55 -3.94
C LEU A 30 5.26 1.68 -5.34
N ILE A 31 6.20 2.61 -5.49
CA ILE A 31 7.08 2.72 -6.65
C ILE A 31 8.38 2.00 -6.30
N ILE A 32 8.70 0.94 -7.04
CA ILE A 32 9.90 0.16 -6.83
C ILE A 32 10.82 0.36 -8.02
N GLY A 33 12.01 0.89 -7.76
CA GLY A 33 13.06 1.11 -8.74
C GLY A 33 14.11 0.00 -8.71
N PHE A 34 14.51 -0.47 -9.88
CA PHE A 34 15.49 -1.53 -10.08
C PHE A 34 16.78 -0.98 -10.70
N HIS A 35 17.88 -1.71 -10.55
CA HIS A 35 19.04 -1.51 -11.42
C HIS A 35 18.65 -1.81 -12.88
N LYS A 36 19.01 -0.94 -13.82
CA LYS A 36 18.51 -1.00 -15.20
C LYS A 36 18.85 -2.32 -15.90
N ALA A 37 20.08 -2.82 -15.72
CA ALA A 37 20.51 -4.10 -16.27
C ALA A 37 19.69 -5.26 -15.69
N ASP A 38 19.46 -5.27 -14.37
CA ASP A 38 18.67 -6.29 -13.70
C ASP A 38 17.21 -6.27 -14.14
N TYR A 39 16.57 -5.11 -14.20
CA TYR A 39 15.19 -4.96 -14.66
C TYR A 39 14.96 -5.57 -16.05
N LEU A 40 15.91 -5.33 -16.97
CA LEU A 40 15.86 -5.91 -18.32
C LEU A 40 16.11 -7.42 -18.28
N SER A 41 17.07 -7.88 -17.47
CA SER A 41 17.36 -9.31 -17.31
C SER A 41 16.19 -10.11 -16.72
N LEU A 42 15.38 -9.46 -15.88
CA LEU A 42 14.17 -10.04 -15.29
C LEU A 42 13.02 -10.14 -16.30
N GLY A 43 13.11 -9.51 -17.48
CA GLY A 43 12.00 -9.48 -18.44
C GLY A 43 11.03 -8.31 -18.25
N GLY A 44 11.50 -7.21 -17.65
CA GLY A 44 10.72 -5.99 -17.46
C GLY A 44 9.75 -6.08 -16.27
N ALA A 45 8.64 -5.34 -16.35
CA ALA A 45 7.76 -5.12 -15.20
C ALA A 45 7.15 -6.41 -14.63
N THR A 46 6.70 -7.31 -15.50
CA THR A 46 6.10 -8.59 -15.08
C THR A 46 7.11 -9.44 -14.33
N GLY A 47 8.30 -9.65 -14.89
CA GLY A 47 9.31 -10.47 -14.23
C GLY A 47 9.95 -9.81 -13.01
N ALA A 48 9.98 -8.47 -12.96
CA ALA A 48 10.35 -7.72 -11.77
C ALA A 48 9.36 -7.95 -10.61
N ALA A 49 8.06 -7.97 -10.89
CA ALA A 49 7.05 -8.30 -9.90
C ALA A 49 7.10 -9.77 -9.46
N ASP A 50 7.31 -10.71 -10.41
CA ASP A 50 7.50 -12.12 -10.09
C ASP A 50 8.73 -12.34 -9.21
N TYR A 51 9.82 -11.61 -9.48
CA TYR A 51 11.03 -11.65 -8.65
C TYR A 51 10.75 -11.25 -7.20
N ILE A 52 10.00 -10.17 -6.98
CA ILE A 52 9.57 -9.75 -5.64
C ILE A 52 8.67 -10.83 -5.02
N ASN A 53 7.63 -11.27 -5.74
CA ASN A 53 6.66 -12.23 -5.23
C ASN A 53 7.28 -13.59 -4.87
N LYS A 54 8.32 -14.03 -5.58
CA LYS A 54 9.07 -15.27 -5.27
C LYS A 54 9.74 -15.25 -3.90
N GLN A 55 10.02 -14.09 -3.33
CA GLN A 55 10.63 -13.97 -2.00
C GLN A 55 9.62 -14.21 -0.86
N TRP A 56 8.33 -14.27 -1.16
CA TRP A 56 7.26 -14.50 -0.19
C TRP A 56 6.53 -15.79 -0.51
N ASN A 57 6.90 -16.86 0.22
CA ASN A 57 6.27 -18.19 0.24
C ASN A 57 4.73 -18.08 0.24
N ASP A 58 4.15 -18.08 -0.96
CA ASP A 58 2.72 -18.05 -1.30
C ASP A 58 1.93 -16.75 -1.05
N LYS A 59 2.43 -15.80 -0.25
CA LYS A 59 1.68 -14.58 0.10
C LYS A 59 1.68 -13.45 -0.95
N LYS A 60 2.22 -13.70 -2.16
CA LYS A 60 2.31 -12.78 -3.33
C LYS A 60 1.90 -11.33 -3.01
N PRO A 61 2.76 -10.57 -2.31
CA PRO A 61 2.38 -9.28 -1.76
C PRO A 61 2.03 -8.26 -2.85
N VAL A 62 2.56 -8.43 -4.06
CA VAL A 62 2.31 -7.57 -5.22
C VAL A 62 1.16 -8.14 -6.05
N SER A 63 0.07 -7.38 -6.19
CA SER A 63 -1.13 -7.77 -6.95
C SER A 63 -1.26 -7.08 -8.31
N LEU A 64 -1.07 -5.76 -8.35
CA LEU A 64 -1.12 -4.96 -9.57
C LEU A 64 0.27 -4.43 -9.91
N VAL A 65 0.63 -4.42 -11.19
CA VAL A 65 1.93 -3.95 -11.65
C VAL A 65 1.74 -3.06 -12.87
N ARG A 66 2.32 -1.85 -12.83
CA ARG A 66 2.38 -0.94 -13.97
C ARG A 66 3.82 -0.51 -14.23
N PRO A 67 4.35 -0.63 -15.45
CA PRO A 67 5.64 -0.05 -15.79
C PRO A 67 5.58 1.48 -15.75
N LEU A 68 6.58 2.12 -15.13
CA LEU A 68 6.70 3.59 -15.08
C LEU A 68 7.83 4.14 -15.98
N GLY A 69 8.58 3.26 -16.66
CA GLY A 69 9.80 3.63 -17.35
C GLY A 69 11.00 3.71 -16.39
N ASN A 70 12.20 3.97 -16.92
CA ASN A 70 13.43 4.10 -16.13
C ASN A 70 13.70 2.94 -15.14
N ALA A 71 13.36 1.71 -15.53
CA ALA A 71 13.49 0.52 -14.69
C ALA A 71 12.73 0.60 -13.36
N ALA A 72 11.58 1.29 -13.35
CA ALA A 72 10.68 1.37 -12.21
C ALA A 72 9.30 0.78 -12.53
N ILE A 73 8.66 0.23 -11.49
CA ILE A 73 7.29 -0.27 -11.52
C ILE A 73 6.49 0.37 -10.40
N LEU A 74 5.23 0.65 -10.66
CA LEU A 74 4.21 0.89 -9.64
C LEU A 74 3.60 -0.46 -9.27
N VAL A 75 3.57 -0.77 -7.98
CA VAL A 75 2.94 -1.96 -7.45
C VAL A 75 1.85 -1.59 -6.46
N GLU A 76 0.79 -2.38 -6.47
CA GLU A 76 -0.21 -2.38 -5.42
C GLU A 76 0.08 -3.53 -4.46
N ILE A 77 0.11 -3.22 -3.17
CA ILE A 77 0.33 -4.21 -2.12
C ILE A 77 -1.01 -4.59 -1.49
N GLN A 78 -1.32 -5.89 -1.48
CA GLN A 78 -2.57 -6.38 -0.89
C GLN A 78 -2.60 -6.13 0.62
N GLN A 79 -3.64 -5.42 1.08
CA GLN A 79 -3.97 -5.08 2.47
C GLN A 79 -3.08 -5.74 3.54
N GLN A 80 -2.06 -5.00 3.96
CA GLN A 80 -1.21 -5.35 5.10
C GLN A 80 -1.33 -4.24 6.14
N SER A 81 -1.29 -4.62 7.42
CA SER A 81 -1.18 -3.63 8.49
C SER A 81 0.07 -2.75 8.28
N THR A 82 0.08 -1.51 8.76
CA THR A 82 1.23 -0.59 8.61
C THR A 82 2.56 -1.23 9.06
N LYS A 83 2.52 -2.05 10.11
CA LYS A 83 3.68 -2.79 10.60
C LYS A 83 4.17 -3.84 9.60
N GLU A 84 3.25 -4.58 8.98
CA GLU A 84 3.58 -5.56 7.95
C GLU A 84 4.09 -4.88 6.67
N MET A 85 3.51 -3.74 6.29
CA MET A 85 4.00 -2.91 5.17
C MET A 85 5.45 -2.48 5.38
N ASN A 86 5.79 -1.94 6.55
CA ASN A 86 7.16 -1.54 6.86
C ASN A 86 8.13 -2.74 6.83
N ASN A 87 7.70 -3.89 7.33
CA ASN A 87 8.48 -5.12 7.25
C ASN A 87 8.67 -5.60 5.80
N LEU A 88 7.64 -5.44 4.96
CA LEU A 88 7.70 -5.75 3.53
C LEU A 88 8.70 -4.83 2.83
N ILE A 89 8.59 -3.52 3.00
CA ILE A 89 9.50 -2.53 2.41
C ILE A 89 10.94 -2.83 2.81
N ASN A 90 11.19 -3.08 4.10
CA ASN A 90 12.53 -3.41 4.62
C ASN A 90 13.12 -4.69 4.02
N LYS A 91 12.28 -5.67 3.67
CA LYS A 91 12.74 -6.88 2.99
C LYS A 91 12.96 -6.65 1.50
N ILE A 92 12.08 -5.91 0.83
CA ILE A 92 12.22 -5.63 -0.61
C ILE A 92 13.47 -4.78 -0.86
N ILE A 93 13.75 -3.76 -0.03
CA ILE A 93 14.92 -2.89 -0.23
C ILE A 93 16.25 -3.64 -0.06
N GLN A 94 16.25 -4.79 0.64
CA GLN A 94 17.43 -5.64 0.82
C GLN A 94 17.69 -6.58 -0.36
N LEU A 95 16.76 -6.65 -1.32
CA LEU A 95 16.94 -7.47 -2.52
C LEU A 95 18.00 -6.86 -3.44
N ASP A 96 18.89 -7.70 -3.95
CA ASP A 96 20.11 -7.32 -4.68
C ASP A 96 19.85 -6.51 -5.96
N LYS A 97 18.66 -6.66 -6.55
CA LYS A 97 18.26 -6.00 -7.81
C LYS A 97 17.53 -4.67 -7.60
N ILE A 98 17.19 -4.33 -6.35
CA ILE A 98 16.39 -3.17 -5.99
C ILE A 98 17.32 -1.99 -5.70
N LYS A 99 17.00 -0.84 -6.32
CA LYS A 99 17.74 0.41 -6.15
C LYS A 99 17.06 1.34 -5.14
N TYR A 100 15.73 1.43 -5.17
CA TYR A 100 14.95 2.28 -4.26
C TYR A 100 13.49 1.84 -4.18
N ILE A 101 12.79 2.29 -3.14
CA ILE A 101 11.35 2.15 -2.95
C ILE A 101 10.80 3.50 -2.48
N ASN A 102 9.71 3.97 -3.09
CA ASN A 102 8.95 5.14 -2.65
C ASN A 102 7.48 4.76 -2.48
N GLU A 103 6.79 5.40 -1.54
CA GLU A 103 5.33 5.33 -1.47
C GLU A 103 4.72 6.25 -2.55
N ASP A 104 3.75 5.73 -3.30
CA ASP A 104 2.93 6.52 -4.22
C ASP A 104 1.86 7.23 -3.40
N GLN A 105 2.26 8.35 -2.77
CA GLN A 105 1.30 9.18 -2.07
C GLN A 105 0.39 9.84 -3.11
N PRO A 106 -0.95 9.75 -2.96
CA PRO A 106 -1.82 10.58 -3.77
C PRO A 106 -1.42 12.02 -3.50
N VAL A 107 -0.99 12.74 -4.55
CA VAL A 107 -0.60 14.15 -4.44
C VAL A 107 -1.76 14.85 -3.74
N SER A 108 -1.56 15.23 -2.48
CA SER A 108 -2.60 15.89 -1.70
C SER A 108 -2.93 17.17 -2.44
N HIS A 109 -4.19 17.30 -2.87
CA HIS A 109 -4.82 18.52 -3.37
C HIS A 109 -3.83 19.52 -3.93
N PHE A 110 -3.72 19.60 -5.27
CA PHE A 110 -3.24 20.84 -5.87
C PHE A 110 -3.92 21.98 -5.12
N PRO A 111 -3.17 22.88 -4.42
CA PRO A 111 -3.79 24.09 -3.94
C PRO A 111 -4.44 24.67 -5.18
N SER A 112 -5.74 24.96 -5.09
CA SER A 112 -6.42 25.73 -6.09
C SER A 112 -5.63 27.02 -6.24
N THR A 113 -4.68 27.03 -7.19
CA THR A 113 -4.10 28.24 -7.71
C THR A 113 -5.31 28.93 -8.26
N ASP A 114 -5.78 29.92 -7.50
CA ASP A 114 -6.62 30.98 -8.01
C ASP A 114 -5.80 31.57 -9.16
N LEU A 115 -5.97 30.99 -10.35
CA LEU A 115 -5.41 31.45 -11.59
C LEU A 115 -6.14 32.74 -11.85
N GLY A 116 -5.66 33.81 -11.22
CA GLY A 116 -6.27 35.12 -11.18
C GLY A 116 -6.90 35.44 -12.52
N ILE A 117 -8.21 35.22 -12.60
CA ILE A 117 -8.99 35.61 -13.75
C ILE A 117 -9.00 37.13 -13.64
N PRO A 118 -8.41 37.88 -14.59
CA PRO A 118 -8.54 39.32 -14.54
C PRO A 118 -10.03 39.62 -14.67
N THR A 119 -10.65 40.08 -13.58
CA THR A 119 -11.96 40.69 -13.64
C THR A 119 -11.80 41.95 -14.48
N LEU A 120 -12.27 41.89 -15.72
CA LEU A 120 -12.45 43.07 -16.56
C LEU A 120 -13.45 43.98 -15.84
N GLN A 121 -12.94 45.09 -15.32
CA GLN A 121 -13.74 46.27 -14.96
C GLN A 121 -14.08 47.05 -16.22
#